data_AF-A0A1D9MC23-F1
#
_entry.id   AF-A0A1D9MC23-F1
#
_cell.length_a   1.000
_cell.length_b   1.000
_cell.length_c   1.000
_cell.angle_alpha   90.00
_cell.angle_beta   90.00
_cell.angle_gamma   90.00
#
_symmetry.space_group_name_H-M   'P 1'
#
loop_
_entity.id
_entity.type
_entity.pdbx_description
1 polymer ?
#
loop_
_entity_poly.entity_id
_entity_poly.type
_entity_poly.pdbx_seq_one_letter_code
_entity_poly.pdbx_strand_id
1 'polypeptide(L)'
;MTEGDRPTLFGDDPAAAARLFLEMLSPEVHVTQLLGEWLPGDQLKAIKELLHRNHQAAEASRIKFDELRQQLTANPYDEQLDRLHDDRFWSRVFMDSAHSMSAVGMLAPFMESLFVAIFAGLRRWQVEDMGDTRRQRADDQFWNPQIYFEKDVPKTNLVKGIEQLAGSCGLQPYLPAGYEKTLAALFAYRNNMFHNGFLWPAETIAKFSNRVASEKWPDAWFTSVDKGGRPGLYYMSPEFCDHCVKLIDEIMDGTGRYLKDRGL
;
A
#
# COMPACT_ATOMS: atom_id res chain seq x y z
N MET A 1 -37.54 19.72 49.76
CA MET A 1 -36.45 19.33 48.84
C MET A 1 -37.05 18.44 47.78
N THR A 2 -37.49 19.02 46.68
CA THR A 2 -37.96 18.29 45.50
C THR A 2 -36.73 17.86 44.70
N GLU A 3 -36.66 16.57 44.37
CA GLU A 3 -35.64 15.97 43.52
C GLU A 3 -35.55 16.75 42.21
N GLY A 4 -34.52 17.59 42.14
CA GLY A 4 -34.16 18.33 40.93
C GLY A 4 -33.48 17.40 39.95
N ASP A 5 -33.95 17.50 38.71
CA ASP A 5 -33.22 17.31 37.46
C ASP A 5 -31.76 16.86 37.63
N ARG A 6 -31.55 15.55 37.49
CA ARG A 6 -30.26 15.07 36.99
C ARG A 6 -30.34 15.15 35.47
N PRO A 7 -29.54 15.99 34.79
CA PRO A 7 -29.46 15.94 33.35
C PRO A 7 -28.97 14.54 32.98
N THR A 8 -29.83 13.74 32.35
CA THR A 8 -29.41 12.50 31.72
C THR A 8 -28.47 12.90 30.58
N LEU A 9 -27.30 12.26 30.53
CA LEU A 9 -26.27 12.51 29.52
C LEU A 9 -26.79 12.28 28.08
N PHE A 10 -27.94 11.61 27.99
CA PHE A 10 -28.77 11.41 26.82
C PHE A 10 -30.14 12.01 27.16
N GLY A 11 -30.51 13.13 26.54
CA GLY A 11 -31.88 13.65 26.64
C GLY A 11 -32.90 12.68 26.04
N ASP A 12 -34.19 12.98 26.16
CA ASP A 12 -35.32 12.15 25.69
C ASP A 12 -35.42 11.97 24.15
N ASP A 13 -34.38 12.29 23.40
CA ASP A 13 -34.30 12.10 21.95
C ASP A 13 -33.37 10.92 21.60
N PRO A 14 -33.91 9.76 21.21
CA PRO A 14 -33.14 8.59 20.81
C PRO A 14 -32.23 8.86 19.60
N ALA A 15 -32.61 9.78 18.71
CA ALA A 15 -31.80 10.12 17.55
C ALA A 15 -30.60 10.98 17.96
N ALA A 16 -30.76 11.91 18.91
CA ALA A 16 -29.66 12.66 19.50
C ALA A 16 -28.70 11.75 20.28
N ALA A 17 -29.24 10.79 21.04
CA ALA A 17 -28.44 9.80 21.76
C ALA A 17 -27.65 8.88 20.81
N ALA A 18 -28.26 8.45 19.70
CA ALA A 18 -27.58 7.67 18.67
C ALA A 18 -26.46 8.45 17.97
N ARG A 19 -26.67 9.74 17.68
CA ARG A 19 -25.63 10.62 17.12
C ARG A 19 -24.47 10.83 18.09
N LEU A 20 -24.76 11.11 19.37
CA LEU A 20 -23.74 11.21 20.42
C LEU A 20 -22.94 9.92 20.58
N PHE A 21 -23.62 8.77 20.50
CA PHE A 21 -22.95 7.48 20.54
C PHE A 21 -22.03 7.26 19.32
N LEU A 22 -22.48 7.58 18.10
CA LEU A 22 -21.67 7.51 16.87
C LEU A 22 -20.47 8.47 16.90
N GLU A 23 -20.64 9.68 17.43
CA GLU A 23 -19.57 10.66 17.61
C GLU A 23 -18.51 10.21 18.62
N MET A 24 -18.90 9.41 19.62
CA MET A 24 -18.00 8.81 20.61
C MET A 24 -17.19 7.62 20.05
N LEU A 25 -17.59 7.03 18.92
CA LEU A 25 -16.84 5.93 18.31
C LEU A 25 -15.50 6.39 17.75
N SER A 26 -14.52 5.49 17.78
CA SER A 26 -13.21 5.72 17.16
C SER A 26 -13.33 5.65 15.62
N PRO A 27 -12.43 6.32 14.88
CA PRO A 27 -12.35 6.21 13.42
C PRO A 27 -12.32 4.77 12.90
N GLU A 28 -11.68 3.86 13.64
CA GLU A 28 -11.57 2.44 13.30
C GLU A 28 -12.93 1.71 13.24
N VAL A 29 -13.86 2.07 14.14
CA VAL A 29 -15.20 1.45 14.15
C VAL A 29 -16.00 1.89 12.91
N HIS A 30 -15.88 3.15 12.52
CA HIS A 30 -16.52 3.69 11.32
C HIS A 30 -16.02 3.00 10.04
N VAL A 31 -14.70 2.78 9.94
CA VAL A 31 -14.11 2.02 8.83
C VAL A 31 -14.61 0.59 8.81
N THR A 32 -14.68 -0.07 9.97
CA THR A 32 -15.16 -1.45 10.05
C THR A 32 -16.62 -1.56 9.60
N GLN A 33 -17.48 -0.61 10.00
CA GLN A 33 -18.86 -0.54 9.53
C GLN A 33 -18.95 -0.31 8.01
N LEU A 34 -18.12 0.58 7.47
CA LEU A 34 -18.06 0.84 6.04
C LEU A 34 -17.68 -0.43 5.26
N LEU A 35 -16.68 -1.17 5.73
CA LEU A 35 -16.09 -2.31 5.02
C LEU A 35 -16.87 -3.63 5.23
N GLY A 36 -17.81 -3.66 6.18
CA GLY A 36 -18.73 -4.77 6.37
C GLY A 36 -18.02 -6.04 6.86
N GLU A 37 -18.20 -7.15 6.14
CA GLU A 37 -17.59 -8.45 6.49
C GLU A 37 -16.10 -8.56 6.13
N TRP A 38 -15.54 -7.57 5.43
CA TRP A 38 -14.12 -7.60 5.12
C TRP A 38 -13.30 -7.27 6.38
N LEU A 39 -12.31 -8.12 6.69
CA LEU A 39 -11.46 -8.02 7.88
C LEU A 39 -10.05 -7.47 7.52
N PRO A 40 -9.93 -6.20 7.12
CA PRO A 40 -8.65 -5.63 6.68
C PRO A 40 -7.60 -5.61 7.80
N GLY A 41 -8.02 -5.44 9.06
CA GLY A 41 -7.11 -5.44 10.21
C GLY A 41 -6.39 -6.77 10.40
N ASP A 42 -7.12 -7.89 10.36
CA ASP A 42 -6.54 -9.23 10.49
C ASP A 42 -5.65 -9.59 9.30
N GLN A 43 -6.09 -9.24 8.08
CA GLN A 43 -5.29 -9.42 6.87
C GLN A 43 -4.00 -8.61 6.94
N LEU A 44 -4.06 -7.33 7.33
CA LEU A 44 -2.89 -6.48 7.47
C LEU A 44 -1.95 -6.97 8.57
N LYS A 45 -2.48 -7.49 9.68
CA LYS A 45 -1.68 -8.12 10.73
C LYS A 45 -0.90 -9.32 10.19
N ALA A 46 -1.55 -10.20 9.43
CA ALA A 46 -0.87 -11.34 8.80
C ALA A 46 0.23 -10.89 7.82
N ILE A 47 -0.02 -9.81 7.06
CA ILE A 47 0.99 -9.21 6.17
C ILE A 47 2.17 -8.66 6.98
N LYS A 48 1.92 -7.90 8.06
CA LYS A 48 2.94 -7.37 8.96
C LYS A 48 3.82 -8.50 9.52
N GLU A 49 3.22 -9.59 9.98
CA GLU A 49 3.95 -10.76 10.49
C GLU A 49 4.81 -11.43 9.41
N LEU A 50 4.29 -11.61 8.19
CA LEU A 50 5.05 -12.17 7.08
C LEU A 50 6.27 -11.29 6.73
N LEU A 51 6.06 -9.99 6.59
CA LEU A 51 7.14 -9.04 6.26
C LEU A 51 8.22 -9.04 7.34
N HIS A 52 7.82 -9.06 8.62
CA HIS A 52 8.76 -9.13 9.73
C HIS A 52 9.65 -10.39 9.66
N ARG A 53 9.06 -11.57 9.41
CA ARG A 53 9.83 -12.81 9.25
C ARG A 53 10.80 -12.74 8.06
N ASN A 54 10.34 -12.18 6.93
CA ASN A 54 11.18 -12.03 5.75
C ASN A 54 12.37 -11.09 6.04
N HIS A 55 12.15 -9.99 6.76
CA HIS A 55 13.22 -9.06 7.17
C HIS A 55 14.23 -9.76 8.07
N GLN A 56 13.79 -10.54 9.05
CA GLN A 56 14.68 -11.33 9.92
C GLN A 56 15.52 -12.33 9.11
N ALA A 57 14.90 -13.03 8.15
CA ALA A 57 15.59 -13.99 7.30
C ALA A 57 16.61 -13.32 6.36
N ALA A 58 16.26 -12.17 5.77
CA ALA A 58 17.16 -11.38 4.94
C ALA A 58 18.37 -10.86 5.73
N GLU A 59 18.13 -10.37 6.96
CA GLU A 59 19.18 -9.86 7.84
C GLU A 59 20.16 -10.97 8.26
N ALA A 60 19.63 -12.12 8.69
CA ALA A 60 20.46 -13.28 9.04
C ALA A 60 21.31 -13.76 7.85
N SER A 61 20.79 -13.66 6.63
CA SER A 61 21.50 -14.02 5.41
C SER A 61 22.56 -12.98 5.04
N ARG A 62 22.31 -11.70 5.28
CA ARG A 62 23.28 -10.60 5.10
C ARG A 62 24.49 -10.78 6.01
N ILE A 63 24.27 -11.03 7.30
CA ILE A 63 25.36 -11.23 8.28
C ILE A 63 26.30 -12.35 7.84
N LYS A 64 25.75 -13.52 7.47
CA LYS A 64 26.54 -14.67 6.99
C LYS A 64 27.32 -14.36 5.70
N PHE A 65 26.73 -13.57 4.80
CA PHE A 65 27.39 -13.16 3.58
C PHE A 65 28.56 -12.19 3.87
N ASP A 66 28.38 -11.26 4.79
CA ASP A 66 29.44 -10.33 5.21
C ASP A 66 30.60 -11.06 5.89
N GLU A 67 30.33 -12.07 6.73
CA GLU A 67 31.35 -12.95 7.32
C GLU A 67 32.15 -13.69 6.25
N LEU A 68 31.48 -14.26 5.24
CA LEU A 68 32.12 -14.93 4.13
C LEU A 68 33.00 -13.97 3.31
N ARG A 69 32.52 -12.74 3.08
CA ARG A 69 33.30 -11.70 2.40
C ARG A 69 34.57 -11.33 3.18
N GLN A 70 34.50 -11.28 4.51
CA GLN A 70 35.68 -11.04 5.36
C GLN A 70 36.69 -12.20 5.26
N GLN A 71 36.22 -13.45 5.27
CA GLN A 71 37.08 -14.62 5.10
C GLN A 71 37.79 -14.64 3.74
N LEU A 72 37.07 -14.30 2.66
CA LEU A 72 37.64 -14.18 1.32
C LEU A 72 38.66 -13.04 1.23
N THR A 73 38.40 -11.90 1.88
CA THR A 73 39.36 -10.79 1.95
C THR A 73 40.64 -11.20 2.68
N ALA A 74 40.53 -12.02 3.72
CA ALA A 74 41.69 -12.55 4.44
C ALA A 74 42.45 -13.63 3.65
N ASN A 75 41.78 -14.36 2.76
CA ASN A 75 42.34 -15.46 1.97
C ASN A 75 41.97 -15.33 0.48
N PRO A 76 42.51 -14.33 -0.24
CA PRO A 76 42.03 -13.96 -1.58
C PRO A 76 42.33 -14.99 -2.68
N TYR A 77 43.16 -16.00 -2.41
CA TYR A 77 43.52 -17.05 -3.36
C TYR A 77 42.82 -18.39 -3.06
N ASP A 78 41.89 -18.42 -2.12
CA ASP A 78 41.11 -19.62 -1.79
C ASP A 78 39.96 -19.79 -2.80
N GLU A 79 40.18 -20.61 -3.83
CA GLU A 79 39.20 -20.91 -4.88
C GLU A 79 37.92 -21.59 -4.36
N GLN A 80 37.95 -22.22 -3.17
CA GLN A 80 36.74 -22.80 -2.57
C GLN A 80 35.89 -21.70 -1.92
N LEU A 81 36.53 -20.77 -1.20
CA LEU A 81 35.85 -19.59 -0.63
C LEU A 81 35.29 -18.69 -1.72
N ASP A 82 36.00 -18.49 -2.83
CA ASP A 82 35.55 -17.69 -3.96
C ASP A 82 34.27 -18.29 -4.60
N ARG A 83 34.27 -19.59 -4.91
CA ARG A 83 33.07 -20.29 -5.41
C ARG A 83 31.91 -20.24 -4.42
N LEU A 84 32.19 -20.46 -3.14
CA LEU A 84 31.17 -20.38 -2.10
C LEU A 84 30.59 -18.96 -2.00
N HIS A 85 31.42 -17.92 -2.16
CA HIS A 85 30.98 -16.54 -2.18
C HIS A 85 30.01 -16.27 -3.34
N ASP A 86 30.34 -16.69 -4.55
CA ASP A 86 29.48 -16.54 -5.72
C ASP A 86 28.13 -17.27 -5.57
N ASP A 87 28.15 -18.51 -5.09
CA ASP A 87 26.92 -19.28 -4.83
C ASP A 87 26.04 -18.58 -3.77
N ARG A 88 26.67 -18.10 -2.68
CA ARG A 88 25.96 -17.39 -1.60
C ARG A 88 25.44 -16.04 -2.04
N PHE A 89 26.16 -15.35 -2.92
CA PHE A 89 25.71 -14.10 -3.52
C PHE A 89 24.41 -14.33 -4.30
N TRP A 90 24.40 -15.26 -5.26
CA TRP A 90 23.19 -15.52 -6.05
C TRP A 90 22.04 -16.07 -5.20
N SER A 91 22.33 -16.97 -4.25
CA SER A 91 21.32 -17.48 -3.32
C SER A 91 20.67 -16.34 -2.52
N ARG A 92 21.45 -15.36 -2.06
CA ARG A 92 20.93 -14.19 -1.34
C ARG A 92 20.09 -13.31 -2.25
N VAL A 93 20.59 -12.99 -3.45
CA VAL A 93 19.88 -12.13 -4.41
C VAL A 93 18.51 -12.70 -4.80
N PHE A 94 18.43 -14.01 -5.06
CA PHE A 94 17.15 -14.66 -5.36
C PHE A 94 16.23 -14.77 -4.15
N MET A 95 16.77 -14.92 -2.94
CA MET A 95 15.98 -14.89 -1.70
C MET A 95 15.39 -13.50 -1.45
N ASP A 96 16.16 -12.42 -1.61
CA ASP A 96 15.67 -11.05 -1.50
C ASP A 96 14.58 -10.76 -2.55
N SER A 97 14.77 -11.28 -3.78
CA SER A 97 13.75 -11.22 -4.84
C SER A 97 12.47 -11.98 -4.47
N ALA A 98 12.60 -13.17 -3.86
CA ALA A 98 11.46 -13.98 -3.42
C ALA A 98 10.71 -13.32 -2.25
N HIS A 99 11.42 -12.77 -1.27
CA HIS A 99 10.83 -11.96 -0.19
C HIS A 99 10.06 -10.77 -0.78
N SER A 100 10.66 -10.05 -1.72
CA SER A 100 10.01 -8.92 -2.38
C SER A 100 8.79 -9.34 -3.21
N MET A 101 8.84 -10.47 -3.92
CA MET A 101 7.69 -10.99 -4.65
C MET A 101 6.54 -11.35 -3.70
N SER A 102 6.85 -11.95 -2.55
CA SER A 102 5.84 -12.24 -1.52
C SER A 102 5.25 -10.96 -0.93
N ALA A 103 6.08 -9.94 -0.68
CA ALA A 103 5.66 -8.65 -0.15
C ALA A 103 4.72 -7.95 -1.13
N VAL A 104 5.15 -7.75 -2.38
CA VAL A 104 4.34 -7.07 -3.40
C VAL A 104 3.08 -7.85 -3.75
N GLY A 105 3.15 -9.19 -3.69
CA GLY A 105 2.01 -10.09 -3.89
C GLY A 105 0.92 -9.95 -2.83
N MET A 106 1.24 -9.46 -1.64
CA MET A 106 0.26 -9.19 -0.59
C MET A 106 -0.13 -7.71 -0.53
N LEU A 107 0.85 -6.81 -0.56
CA LEU A 107 0.64 -5.37 -0.38
C LEU A 107 -0.17 -4.75 -1.52
N ALA A 108 0.15 -5.08 -2.78
CA ALA A 108 -0.52 -4.45 -3.92
C ALA A 108 -2.01 -4.87 -4.02
N PRO A 109 -2.37 -6.16 -3.98
CA PRO A 109 -3.77 -6.56 -3.99
C PRO A 109 -4.54 -6.08 -2.76
N PHE A 110 -3.89 -6.00 -1.59
CA PHE A 110 -4.51 -5.45 -0.39
C PHE A 110 -4.86 -3.97 -0.59
N MET A 111 -3.93 -3.13 -1.05
CA MET A 111 -4.20 -1.71 -1.30
C MET A 111 -5.28 -1.50 -2.37
N GLU A 112 -5.26 -2.28 -3.46
CA GLU A 112 -6.31 -2.22 -4.48
C GLU A 112 -7.67 -2.58 -3.88
N SER A 113 -7.75 -3.69 -3.15
CA SER A 113 -8.98 -4.15 -2.51
C SER A 113 -9.49 -3.16 -1.46
N LEU A 114 -8.58 -2.52 -0.72
CA LEU A 114 -8.91 -1.47 0.24
C LEU A 114 -9.65 -0.31 -0.42
N PHE A 115 -9.08 0.27 -1.48
CA PHE A 115 -9.75 1.37 -2.17
C PHE A 115 -11.07 0.92 -2.82
N VAL A 116 -11.11 -0.26 -3.44
CA VAL A 116 -12.35 -0.81 -4.00
C VAL A 116 -13.43 -0.95 -2.93
N ALA A 117 -13.09 -1.50 -1.76
CA ALA A 117 -14.02 -1.70 -0.66
C ALA A 117 -14.46 -0.37 -0.03
N ILE A 118 -13.54 0.58 0.15
CA ILE A 118 -13.87 1.95 0.60
C ILE A 118 -14.88 2.58 -0.35
N PHE A 119 -14.59 2.63 -1.66
CA PHE A 119 -15.49 3.27 -2.62
C PHE A 119 -16.83 2.54 -2.76
N ALA A 120 -16.83 1.21 -2.70
CA ALA A 120 -18.06 0.42 -2.65
C ALA A 120 -18.88 0.70 -1.39
N GLY A 121 -18.23 0.93 -0.25
CA GLY A 121 -18.88 1.37 0.98
C GLY A 121 -19.47 2.76 0.86
N LEU A 122 -18.69 3.72 0.35
CA LEU A 122 -19.13 5.10 0.15
C LEU A 122 -20.32 5.18 -0.81
N ARG A 123 -20.35 4.33 -1.84
CA ARG A 123 -21.51 4.16 -2.74
C ARG A 123 -22.78 3.80 -1.97
N ARG A 124 -22.70 2.88 -1.01
CA ARG A 124 -23.87 2.48 -0.21
C ARG A 124 -24.39 3.62 0.66
N TRP A 125 -23.51 4.51 1.09
CA TRP A 125 -23.84 5.60 2.02
C TRP A 125 -24.17 6.93 1.32
N GLN A 126 -24.19 6.95 -0.02
CA GLN A 126 -24.57 8.08 -0.88
C GLN A 126 -23.99 9.43 -0.42
N VAL A 127 -22.69 9.46 -0.10
CA VAL A 127 -22.05 10.68 0.43
C VAL A 127 -22.26 11.87 -0.53
N GLU A 128 -22.57 13.04 0.06
CA GLU A 128 -22.90 14.28 -0.65
C GLU A 128 -21.81 14.70 -1.66
N ASP A 129 -22.30 15.27 -2.76
CA ASP A 129 -21.56 15.52 -3.99
C ASP A 129 -20.77 16.82 -4.01
N MET A 130 -19.59 16.77 -4.65
CA MET A 130 -18.84 17.99 -5.02
C MET A 130 -19.03 18.39 -6.50
N GLY A 131 -19.93 17.75 -7.25
CA GLY A 131 -20.41 18.23 -8.56
C GLY A 131 -19.39 18.18 -9.72
N ASP A 132 -18.62 17.10 -9.86
CA ASP A 132 -17.58 16.99 -10.91
C ASP A 132 -18.03 16.31 -12.22
N THR A 133 -17.15 16.32 -13.22
CA THR A 133 -17.39 15.71 -14.55
C THR A 133 -17.48 14.18 -14.53
N ARG A 134 -16.90 13.53 -13.51
CA ARG A 134 -16.99 12.07 -13.34
C ARG A 134 -18.43 11.66 -12.97
N ARG A 135 -19.17 12.52 -12.26
CA ARG A 135 -20.59 12.28 -11.87
C ARG A 135 -21.55 12.20 -13.05
N GLN A 136 -21.20 12.74 -14.22
CA GLN A 136 -22.03 12.65 -15.44
C GLN A 136 -22.06 11.24 -16.06
N ARG A 137 -21.39 10.27 -15.42
CA ARG A 137 -21.23 8.90 -15.90
C ARG A 137 -22.23 7.97 -15.24
N ALA A 138 -22.41 6.80 -15.85
CA ALA A 138 -23.22 5.75 -15.25
C ALA A 138 -22.65 5.36 -13.88
N ASP A 139 -23.53 5.01 -12.93
CA ASP A 139 -23.18 4.78 -11.53
C ASP A 139 -22.10 3.69 -11.35
N ASP A 140 -22.15 2.65 -12.17
CA ASP A 140 -21.15 1.58 -12.23
C ASP A 140 -19.77 2.08 -12.69
N GLN A 141 -19.73 3.04 -13.62
CA GLN A 141 -18.49 3.65 -14.10
C GLN A 141 -17.94 4.69 -13.10
N PHE A 142 -18.83 5.43 -12.44
CA PHE A 142 -18.45 6.43 -11.45
C PHE A 142 -17.69 5.78 -10.27
N TRP A 143 -18.26 4.73 -9.67
CA TRP A 143 -17.71 4.06 -8.49
C TRP A 143 -16.57 3.06 -8.79
N ASN A 144 -16.15 2.93 -10.06
CA ASN A 144 -15.07 2.02 -10.43
C ASN A 144 -13.69 2.71 -10.36
N PRO A 145 -12.83 2.41 -9.36
CA PRO A 145 -11.53 3.06 -9.22
C PRO A 145 -10.51 2.65 -10.29
N GLN A 146 -10.79 1.64 -11.11
CA GLN A 146 -9.92 1.25 -12.23
C GLN A 146 -10.07 2.18 -13.43
N ILE A 147 -11.19 2.90 -13.50
CA ILE A 147 -11.52 3.84 -14.58
C ILE A 147 -11.19 5.25 -14.14
N TYR A 148 -10.57 6.03 -15.01
CA TYR A 148 -10.45 7.47 -14.89
C TYR A 148 -10.90 8.14 -16.19
N PHE A 149 -11.31 9.40 -16.11
CA PHE A 149 -11.80 10.15 -17.26
C PHE A 149 -10.84 11.28 -17.61
N GLU A 150 -10.38 11.28 -18.85
CA GLU A 150 -9.52 12.33 -19.41
C GLU A 150 -10.21 12.93 -20.63
N LYS A 151 -10.54 14.23 -20.57
CA LYS A 151 -11.31 14.91 -21.63
C LYS A 151 -12.56 14.11 -22.04
N ASP A 152 -13.29 13.64 -21.03
CA ASP A 152 -14.52 12.86 -21.18
C ASP A 152 -14.40 11.45 -21.77
N VAL A 153 -13.18 10.97 -22.00
CA VAL A 153 -12.90 9.61 -22.48
C VAL A 153 -12.53 8.70 -21.30
N PRO A 154 -13.21 7.56 -21.12
CA PRO A 154 -12.83 6.59 -20.09
C PRO A 154 -11.51 5.91 -20.47
N LYS A 155 -10.62 5.80 -19.48
CA LYS A 155 -9.33 5.13 -19.58
C LYS A 155 -9.08 4.28 -18.33
N THR A 156 -8.25 3.26 -18.47
CA THR A 156 -7.89 2.36 -17.35
C THR A 156 -6.56 2.76 -16.73
N ASN A 157 -6.60 3.22 -15.49
CA ASN A 157 -5.44 3.44 -14.65
C ASN A 157 -5.91 3.54 -13.20
N LEU A 158 -5.62 2.50 -12.41
CA LEU A 158 -6.09 2.39 -11.04
C LEU A 158 -5.68 3.58 -10.17
N VAL A 159 -4.43 4.04 -10.26
CA VAL A 159 -3.95 5.17 -9.44
C VAL A 159 -4.71 6.45 -9.76
N LYS A 160 -4.83 6.79 -11.06
CA LYS A 160 -5.58 7.98 -11.49
C LYS A 160 -7.07 7.87 -11.19
N GLY A 161 -7.63 6.67 -11.27
CA GLY A 161 -9.04 6.43 -10.96
C GLY A 161 -9.33 6.57 -9.47
N ILE A 162 -8.45 6.05 -8.60
CA ILE A 162 -8.49 6.30 -7.14
C ILE A 162 -8.39 7.80 -6.85
N GLU A 163 -7.42 8.49 -7.44
CA GLU A 163 -7.20 9.93 -7.23
C GLU A 163 -8.43 10.75 -7.63
N GLN A 164 -8.94 10.52 -8.84
CA GLN A 164 -10.13 11.20 -9.34
C GLN A 164 -11.33 10.93 -8.45
N LEU A 165 -11.59 9.67 -8.10
CA LEU A 165 -12.75 9.28 -7.30
C LEU A 165 -12.67 9.80 -5.86
N ALA A 166 -11.48 9.77 -5.24
CA ALA A 166 -11.25 10.37 -3.92
C ALA A 166 -11.52 11.88 -3.92
N GLY A 167 -11.19 12.57 -5.02
CA GLY A 167 -11.57 13.97 -5.23
C GLY A 167 -13.08 14.14 -5.36
N SER A 168 -13.73 13.32 -6.20
CA SER A 168 -15.18 13.38 -6.48
C SER A 168 -16.03 13.20 -5.21
N CYS A 169 -15.63 12.31 -4.30
CA CYS A 169 -16.35 12.04 -3.05
C CYS A 169 -15.83 12.86 -1.85
N GLY A 170 -14.84 13.73 -2.04
CA GLY A 170 -14.26 14.55 -0.97
C GLY A 170 -13.44 13.78 0.07
N LEU A 171 -13.03 12.54 -0.22
CA LEU A 171 -12.13 11.73 0.62
C LEU A 171 -10.69 12.23 0.55
N GLN A 172 -10.28 12.83 -0.57
CA GLN A 172 -8.89 13.23 -0.83
C GLN A 172 -8.21 14.03 0.28
N PRO A 173 -8.84 15.02 0.96
CA PRO A 173 -8.20 15.77 2.06
C PRO A 173 -7.86 14.93 3.29
N TYR A 174 -8.45 13.74 3.42
CA TYR A 174 -8.21 12.82 4.54
C TYR A 174 -7.14 11.78 4.23
N LEU A 175 -6.79 11.61 2.95
CA LEU A 175 -5.77 10.65 2.52
C LEU A 175 -4.36 11.19 2.78
N PRO A 176 -3.37 10.31 3.03
CA PRO A 176 -1.99 10.72 3.27
C PRO A 176 -1.39 11.41 2.05
N ALA A 177 -0.68 12.51 2.24
CA ALA A 177 -0.07 13.24 1.12
C ALA A 177 0.90 12.34 0.32
N GLY A 178 0.78 12.35 -1.01
CA GLY A 178 1.66 11.57 -1.88
C GLY A 178 1.34 10.06 -1.93
N TYR A 179 0.16 9.63 -1.45
CA TYR A 179 -0.27 8.23 -1.53
C TYR A 179 -0.24 7.70 -2.97
N GLU A 180 -0.57 8.55 -3.96
CA GLU A 180 -0.57 8.23 -5.38
C GLU A 180 0.80 7.81 -5.90
N LYS A 181 1.88 8.43 -5.39
CA LYS A 181 3.27 8.06 -5.73
C LYS A 181 3.58 6.66 -5.24
N THR A 182 3.16 6.34 -4.01
CA THR A 182 3.38 5.02 -3.40
C THR A 182 2.62 3.94 -4.18
N LEU A 183 1.36 4.19 -4.51
CA LEU A 183 0.55 3.29 -5.34
C LEU A 183 1.17 3.08 -6.73
N ALA A 184 1.63 4.16 -7.37
CA ALA A 184 2.25 4.10 -8.69
C ALA A 184 3.51 3.23 -8.68
N ALA A 185 4.38 3.38 -7.68
CA ALA A 185 5.58 2.57 -7.49
C ALA A 185 5.24 1.10 -7.20
N LEU A 186 4.33 0.86 -6.26
CA LEU A 186 3.94 -0.48 -5.84
C LEU A 186 3.33 -1.29 -6.99
N PHE A 187 2.37 -0.71 -7.72
CA PHE A 187 1.73 -1.39 -8.85
C PHE A 187 2.67 -1.56 -10.05
N ALA A 188 3.57 -0.59 -10.30
CA ALA A 188 4.60 -0.73 -11.31
C ALA A 188 5.48 -1.95 -11.05
N TYR A 189 5.98 -2.04 -9.81
CA TYR A 189 6.86 -3.12 -9.39
C TYR A 189 6.14 -4.46 -9.41
N ARG A 190 4.89 -4.52 -8.88
CA ARG A 190 4.02 -5.70 -8.94
C ARG A 190 3.90 -6.25 -10.34
N ASN A 191 3.59 -5.39 -11.32
CA ASN A 191 3.38 -5.83 -12.69
C ASN A 191 4.66 -6.41 -13.29
N ASN A 192 5.80 -5.76 -13.09
CA ASN A 192 7.06 -6.30 -13.59
C ASN A 192 7.42 -7.63 -12.92
N MET A 193 7.24 -7.76 -11.61
CA MET A 193 7.48 -9.02 -10.91
C MET A 193 6.58 -10.15 -11.41
N PHE A 194 5.26 -9.96 -11.40
CA PHE A 194 4.34 -11.04 -11.74
C PHE A 194 4.34 -11.41 -13.23
N HIS A 195 4.79 -10.53 -14.12
CA HIS A 195 4.91 -10.84 -15.55
C HIS A 195 6.28 -11.43 -15.94
N ASN A 196 7.36 -11.09 -15.24
CA ASN A 196 8.72 -11.49 -15.65
C ASN A 196 9.43 -12.41 -14.66
N GLY A 197 8.85 -12.68 -13.48
CA GLY A 197 9.57 -13.37 -12.40
C GLY A 197 10.74 -12.52 -11.87
N PHE A 198 11.79 -13.16 -11.35
CA PHE A 198 12.92 -12.45 -10.76
C PHE A 198 13.84 -11.78 -11.80
N LEU A 199 14.03 -12.42 -12.95
CA LEU A 199 14.98 -11.96 -13.97
C LEU A 199 14.25 -11.24 -15.10
N TRP A 200 14.23 -9.91 -15.03
CA TRP A 200 13.51 -9.11 -16.01
C TRP A 200 14.32 -8.93 -17.30
N PRO A 201 13.65 -8.80 -18.46
CA PRO A 201 14.30 -8.36 -19.68
C PRO A 201 15.00 -7.01 -19.49
N ALA A 202 16.16 -6.81 -20.13
CA ALA A 202 16.95 -5.58 -19.99
C ALA A 202 16.15 -4.30 -20.35
N GLU A 203 15.26 -4.39 -21.33
CA GLU A 203 14.36 -3.28 -21.69
C GLU A 203 13.38 -2.95 -20.56
N THR A 204 12.85 -3.97 -19.89
CA THR A 204 11.95 -3.81 -18.73
C THR A 204 12.67 -3.16 -17.56
N ILE A 205 13.91 -3.58 -17.28
CA ILE A 205 14.78 -2.96 -16.27
C ILE A 205 14.99 -1.49 -16.62
N ALA A 206 15.42 -1.18 -17.84
CA ALA A 206 15.68 0.20 -18.27
C ALA A 206 14.43 1.08 -18.15
N LYS A 207 13.25 0.58 -18.55
CA LYS A 207 11.98 1.28 -18.38
C LYS A 207 11.66 1.53 -16.91
N PHE A 208 11.87 0.54 -16.04
CA PHE A 208 11.64 0.68 -14.60
C PHE A 208 12.62 1.68 -13.96
N SER A 209 13.93 1.60 -14.27
CA SER A 209 14.95 2.55 -13.81
C SER A 209 14.62 3.98 -14.23
N ASN A 210 14.23 4.18 -15.50
CA ASN A 210 13.80 5.49 -15.99
C ASN A 210 12.59 6.01 -15.21
N ARG A 211 11.66 5.12 -14.85
CA ARG A 211 10.45 5.47 -14.13
C ARG A 211 10.74 5.85 -12.68
N VAL A 212 11.60 5.11 -11.98
CA VAL A 212 12.13 5.45 -10.65
C VAL A 212 12.69 6.87 -10.65
N ALA A 213 13.55 7.20 -11.63
CA ALA A 213 14.16 8.51 -11.76
C ALA A 213 13.15 9.61 -12.15
N SER A 214 12.31 9.38 -13.17
CA SER A 214 11.40 10.39 -13.70
C SER A 214 10.26 10.73 -12.76
N GLU A 215 9.73 9.72 -12.04
CA GLU A 215 8.65 9.91 -11.07
C GLU A 215 9.18 10.29 -9.67
N LYS A 216 10.50 10.41 -9.52
CA LYS A 216 11.18 10.82 -8.29
C LYS A 216 10.72 9.97 -7.10
N TRP A 217 10.74 8.66 -7.30
CA TRP A 217 10.55 7.71 -6.21
C TRP A 217 11.80 7.72 -5.32
N PRO A 218 11.68 7.65 -3.99
CA PRO A 218 12.83 7.56 -3.10
C PRO A 218 13.76 6.41 -3.47
N ASP A 219 15.07 6.68 -3.52
CA ASP A 219 16.09 5.66 -3.84
C ASP A 219 16.05 4.48 -2.85
N ALA A 220 15.67 4.77 -1.60
CA ALA A 220 15.50 3.76 -0.57
C ALA A 220 14.33 2.80 -0.83
N TRP A 221 13.47 3.00 -1.85
CA TRP A 221 12.31 2.13 -2.07
C TRP A 221 12.64 0.82 -2.79
N PHE A 222 13.63 0.87 -3.69
CA PHE A 222 14.03 -0.27 -4.48
C PHE A 222 15.53 -0.43 -4.43
N THR A 223 15.98 -1.63 -4.11
CA THR A 223 17.38 -2.01 -4.24
C THR A 223 17.59 -2.68 -5.58
N SER A 224 18.75 -2.47 -6.18
CA SER A 224 19.17 -3.21 -7.36
C SER A 224 20.53 -3.86 -7.18
N VAL A 225 20.70 -5.02 -7.80
CA VAL A 225 22.00 -5.67 -7.93
C VAL A 225 22.60 -5.27 -9.27
N ASP A 226 23.77 -4.65 -9.23
CA ASP A 226 24.48 -4.28 -10.45
C ASP A 226 25.08 -5.49 -11.15
N LYS A 227 24.88 -5.56 -12.47
CA LYS A 227 25.54 -6.50 -13.36
C LYS A 227 26.31 -5.70 -14.42
N GLY A 228 27.61 -5.50 -14.19
CA GLY A 228 28.48 -4.76 -15.10
C GLY A 228 28.16 -3.25 -15.15
N GLY A 229 27.88 -2.63 -14.00
CA GLY A 229 27.60 -1.19 -13.89
C GLY A 229 26.19 -0.77 -14.35
N ARG A 230 25.26 -1.71 -14.49
CA ARG A 230 23.84 -1.46 -14.75
C ARG A 230 22.99 -2.30 -13.78
N PRO A 231 21.82 -1.80 -13.34
CA PRO A 231 20.87 -2.60 -12.58
C PRO A 231 20.54 -3.90 -13.33
N GLY A 232 20.72 -5.05 -12.67
CA GLY A 232 20.47 -6.38 -13.22
C GLY A 232 19.22 -7.05 -12.65
N LEU A 233 18.85 -6.69 -11.42
CA LEU A 233 17.64 -7.14 -10.71
C LEU A 233 17.15 -6.01 -9.82
N TYR A 234 15.84 -5.92 -9.62
CA TYR A 234 15.20 -5.01 -8.66
C TYR A 234 14.44 -5.80 -7.60
N TYR A 235 14.51 -5.34 -6.35
CA TYR A 235 13.62 -5.80 -5.29
C TYR A 235 13.20 -4.66 -4.37
N MET A 236 11.99 -4.77 -3.81
CA MET A 236 11.52 -3.85 -2.77
C MET A 236 12.43 -3.94 -1.55
N SER A 237 12.79 -2.78 -1.03
CA SER A 237 13.50 -2.70 0.23
C SER A 237 12.56 -2.94 1.43
N PRO A 238 13.11 -3.34 2.59
CA PRO A 238 12.37 -3.33 3.85
C PRO A 238 11.67 -1.99 4.13
N GLU A 239 12.37 -0.89 3.87
CA GLU A 239 11.87 0.47 4.07
C GLU A 239 10.63 0.76 3.23
N PHE A 240 10.58 0.27 1.99
CA PHE A 240 9.38 0.45 1.15
C PHE A 240 8.22 -0.42 1.61
N CYS A 241 8.51 -1.65 2.08
CA CYS A 241 7.50 -2.54 2.62
C CYS A 241 6.84 -1.90 3.85
N ASP A 242 7.64 -1.38 4.77
CA ASP A 242 7.18 -0.69 5.98
C ASP A 242 6.42 0.59 5.62
N HIS A 243 6.89 1.34 4.61
CA HIS A 243 6.18 2.53 4.10
C HIS A 243 4.79 2.18 3.53
N CYS A 244 4.66 1.08 2.78
CA CYS A 244 3.37 0.62 2.26
C CYS A 244 2.42 0.20 3.38
N VAL A 245 2.91 -0.51 4.39
CA VAL A 245 2.14 -0.90 5.57
C VAL A 245 1.65 0.33 6.33
N LYS A 246 2.54 1.29 6.58
CA LYS A 246 2.18 2.55 7.24
C LYS A 246 1.12 3.31 6.45
N LEU A 247 1.29 3.40 5.13
CA LEU A 247 0.34 4.06 4.27
C LEU A 247 -1.05 3.41 4.34
N ILE A 248 -1.13 2.08 4.43
CA ILE A 248 -2.40 1.36 4.63
C ILE A 248 -3.07 1.80 5.94
N ASP A 249 -2.32 1.80 7.06
CA ASP A 249 -2.85 2.23 8.36
C ASP A 249 -3.36 3.68 8.28
N GLU A 250 -2.60 4.57 7.64
CA GLU A 250 -2.95 5.98 7.49
C GLU A 250 -4.17 6.19 6.55
N ILE A 251 -4.34 5.36 5.51
CA ILE A 251 -5.55 5.37 4.65
C ILE A 251 -6.77 4.92 5.44
N MET A 252 -6.64 3.87 6.25
CA MET A 252 -7.74 3.39 7.10
C MET A 252 -8.12 4.49 8.12
N ASP A 253 -7.15 5.05 8.84
CA ASP A 253 -7.41 6.15 9.78
C ASP A 253 -8.05 7.37 9.10
N GLY A 254 -7.51 7.80 7.96
CA GLY A 254 -8.04 8.91 7.18
C GLY A 254 -9.48 8.68 6.74
N THR A 255 -9.79 7.47 6.27
CA THR A 255 -11.16 7.08 5.91
C THR A 255 -12.09 7.12 7.12
N GLY A 256 -11.63 6.62 8.28
CA GLY A 256 -12.42 6.67 9.51
C GLY A 256 -12.73 8.09 9.98
N ARG A 257 -11.75 9.00 9.87
CA ARG A 257 -11.95 10.44 10.16
C ARG A 257 -12.94 11.07 9.17
N TYR A 258 -12.82 10.73 7.89
CA TYR A 258 -13.74 11.22 6.85
C TYR A 258 -15.20 10.83 7.13
N LEU A 259 -15.45 9.59 7.56
CA LEU A 259 -16.77 9.08 7.91
C LEU A 259 -17.31 9.75 9.18
N LYS A 260 -16.47 9.80 10.22
CA LYS A 260 -16.79 10.43 11.50
C LYS A 260 -17.22 11.89 11.34
N ASP A 261 -16.51 12.67 10.53
CA ASP A 261 -16.84 14.08 10.27
C ASP A 261 -18.20 14.28 9.57
N ARG A 262 -18.74 13.21 8.98
CA ARG A 262 -20.04 13.18 8.30
C ARG A 262 -21.15 12.51 9.14
N GLY A 263 -20.83 12.09 10.37
CA GLY A 263 -21.76 11.37 11.24
C GLY A 263 -22.15 9.99 10.70
N LEU A 264 -21.27 9.39 9.91
CA LEU A 264 -21.43 8.09 9.26
C LEU A 264 -20.56 7.05 9.95
#